data_AF-A0A379X1I2-F1
#
_entry.id   AF-A0A379X1I2-F1
#
_cell.length_a   1.000
_cell.length_b   1.000
_cell.length_c   1.000
_cell.angle_alpha   90.00
_cell.angle_beta   90.00
_cell.angle_gamma   90.00
#
_symmetry.space_group_name_H-M   'P 1'
#
loop_
_entity.id
_entity.type
_entity.pdbx_description
1 polymer ?
#
loop_
_entity_poly.entity_id
_entity_poly.type
_entity_poly.pdbx_seq_one_letter_code
_entity_poly.pdbx_strand_id
1 'polypeptide(L)'
;MRFPRAWARSPFFVIEADEYDCAFFDKRSKFVHYCPRTLILNNLEFDHADIFDDLKAIQKQFHHLVRIVPGQGRIIWPENDINLKQTMALGCWSEQELVGEQGHWQAKKLTTDASEWEVWLDGEKVGDVKWGLVGEHNMHNGLMAIAAARHVGVAPRRSCQCAGVIY
;
A
#
# COMPACT_ATOMS: atom_id res chain seq x y z
N MET A 1 2.46 33.49 -12.99
CA MET A 1 3.67 32.79 -13.47
C MET A 1 3.31 31.31 -13.63
N ARG A 2 3.27 30.81 -14.87
CA ARG A 2 2.69 29.51 -15.23
C ARG A 2 3.83 28.49 -15.18
N PHE A 3 3.77 27.52 -14.27
CA PHE A 3 4.78 26.45 -14.23
C PHE A 3 4.67 25.58 -15.50
N PRO A 4 5.78 25.24 -16.17
CA PRO A 4 5.74 24.46 -17.41
C PRO A 4 5.33 23.01 -17.11
N ARG A 5 4.23 22.56 -17.71
CA ARG A 5 3.84 21.14 -17.82
C ARG A 5 4.87 20.41 -18.69
N ALA A 6 5.78 19.64 -18.09
CA ALA A 6 6.58 18.67 -18.83
C ALA A 6 7.25 17.60 -17.95
N TRP A 7 6.54 16.95 -17.01
CA TRP A 7 7.02 15.68 -16.43
C TRP A 7 5.83 14.73 -16.21
N ALA A 8 5.96 13.51 -16.74
CA ALA A 8 4.97 12.43 -16.85
C ALA A 8 3.92 12.53 -17.99
N ARG A 9 4.10 11.68 -19.02
CA ARG A 9 3.07 11.32 -20.03
C ARG A 9 2.00 10.34 -19.49
N SER A 10 2.11 9.95 -18.22
CA SER A 10 1.23 8.99 -17.56
C SER A 10 0.27 9.72 -16.62
N PRO A 11 -1.02 9.33 -16.57
CA PRO A 11 -1.95 9.83 -15.55
C PRO A 11 -1.63 9.27 -14.15
N PHE A 12 -0.68 8.35 -14.03
CA PHE A 12 -0.29 7.72 -12.76
C PHE A 12 0.92 8.42 -12.14
N PHE A 13 0.80 8.71 -10.84
CA PHE A 13 1.87 9.20 -10.01
C PHE A 13 1.95 8.29 -8.78
N VAL A 14 3.12 7.73 -8.50
CA VAL A 14 3.39 6.86 -7.35
C VAL A 14 4.30 7.63 -6.41
N ILE A 15 3.91 7.73 -5.15
CA ILE A 15 4.67 8.41 -4.11
C ILE A 15 4.67 7.56 -2.85
N GLU A 16 5.82 7.47 -2.21
CA GLU A 16 5.93 6.94 -0.86
C GLU A 16 5.28 7.95 0.10
N ALA A 17 4.23 7.51 0.80
CA ALA A 17 3.53 8.33 1.76
C ALA A 17 4.12 8.06 3.15
N ASP A 18 5.20 8.77 3.45
CA ASP A 18 5.87 8.71 4.74
C ASP A 18 5.11 9.55 5.79
N GLU A 19 4.98 9.03 7.00
CA GLU A 19 4.21 9.62 8.10
C GLU A 19 4.79 10.91 8.69
N TYR A 20 6.02 11.30 8.34
CA TYR A 20 6.65 12.52 8.86
C TYR A 20 5.85 13.82 8.54
N ASP A 21 5.97 14.78 9.46
CA ASP A 21 5.36 16.11 9.39
C ASP A 21 5.63 16.84 8.06
N CYS A 22 4.62 17.55 7.56
CA CYS A 22 4.62 18.18 6.24
C CYS A 22 5.53 19.40 6.13
N ALA A 23 5.53 20.26 7.15
CA ALA A 23 6.43 21.40 7.26
C ALA A 23 6.33 21.98 8.68
N PHE A 24 7.31 22.82 9.07
CA PHE A 24 7.42 23.50 10.38
C PHE A 24 6.16 24.30 10.81
N PHE A 25 5.19 24.52 9.91
CA PHE A 25 3.97 25.29 10.12
C PHE A 25 2.66 24.50 9.91
N ASP A 26 2.73 23.21 9.58
CA ASP A 26 1.56 22.33 9.51
C ASP A 26 1.87 20.97 10.15
N LYS A 27 1.31 20.73 11.34
CA LYS A 27 1.43 19.47 12.11
C LYS A 27 0.54 18.34 11.55
N ARG A 28 0.01 18.50 10.33
CA ARG A 28 -0.71 17.46 9.60
C ARG A 28 0.30 16.76 8.69
N SER A 29 0.25 15.43 8.65
CA SER A 29 1.14 14.63 7.81
C SER A 29 0.99 14.94 6.31
N LYS A 30 2.09 14.80 5.54
CA LYS A 30 2.20 15.18 4.11
C LYS A 30 1.10 14.63 3.20
N PHE A 31 0.58 13.46 3.54
CA PHE A 31 -0.36 12.70 2.74
C PHE A 31 -1.76 13.33 2.60
N VAL A 32 -2.11 14.32 3.43
CA VAL A 32 -3.42 15.00 3.35
C VAL A 32 -3.64 15.71 2.01
N HIS A 33 -2.55 16.07 1.31
CA HIS A 33 -2.63 16.80 0.04
C HIS A 33 -2.59 15.91 -1.21
N TYR A 34 -2.35 14.60 -1.07
CA TYR A 34 -2.13 13.72 -2.21
C TYR A 34 -3.41 13.22 -2.87
N CYS A 35 -4.55 13.26 -2.16
CA CYS A 35 -5.84 12.76 -2.63
C CYS A 35 -5.71 11.42 -3.37
N PRO A 36 -5.10 10.39 -2.75
CA PRO A 36 -4.78 9.16 -3.46
C PRO A 36 -6.06 8.44 -3.88
N ARG A 37 -6.06 7.93 -5.11
CA ARG A 37 -7.13 7.03 -5.59
C ARG A 37 -6.87 5.58 -5.18
N THR A 38 -5.60 5.19 -5.05
CA THR A 38 -5.16 3.90 -4.51
C THR A 38 -4.25 4.19 -3.33
N LEU A 39 -4.55 3.64 -2.16
CA LEU A 39 -3.76 3.77 -0.95
C LEU A 39 -3.30 2.38 -0.50
N ILE A 40 -2.00 2.22 -0.24
CA ILE A 40 -1.45 1.05 0.43
C ILE A 40 -1.11 1.46 1.86
N LEU A 41 -1.59 0.69 2.84
CA LEU A 41 -1.18 0.78 4.24
C LEU A 41 -0.40 -0.49 4.58
N ASN A 42 0.91 -0.38 4.78
CA ASN A 42 1.77 -1.56 4.90
C ASN A 42 1.77 -2.14 6.31
N ASN A 43 2.06 -1.32 7.31
CA ASN A 43 2.00 -1.65 8.74
C ASN A 43 1.67 -0.37 9.53
N LEU A 44 1.35 -0.50 10.81
CA LEU A 44 1.24 0.64 11.72
C LEU A 44 1.86 0.29 13.08
N GLU A 45 3.04 0.86 13.35
CA GLU A 45 3.80 0.69 14.59
C GLU A 45 4.08 2.04 15.27
N PHE A 46 4.34 2.02 16.58
CA PHE A 46 4.67 3.23 17.34
C PHE A 46 6.19 3.43 17.40
N ASP A 47 6.75 3.86 16.27
CA ASP A 47 8.21 4.02 16.13
C ASP A 47 8.69 5.48 16.25
N HIS A 48 7.78 6.46 16.15
CA HIS A 48 8.07 7.90 16.19
C HIS A 48 7.54 8.58 17.46
N ALA A 49 8.03 8.13 18.61
CA ALA A 49 7.63 8.65 19.92
C ALA A 49 8.03 10.13 20.16
N ASP A 50 8.90 10.67 19.32
CA ASP A 50 9.32 12.06 19.31
C ASP A 50 8.32 13.00 18.62
N ILE A 51 7.47 12.47 17.75
CA ILE A 51 6.47 13.23 16.97
C ILE A 51 5.06 12.98 17.50
N PHE A 52 4.75 11.77 17.96
CA PHE A 52 3.42 11.38 18.40
C PHE A 52 3.36 11.02 19.89
N ASP A 53 2.37 11.60 20.58
CA ASP A 53 2.17 11.38 22.02
C ASP A 53 1.84 9.91 22.35
N ASP A 54 1.11 9.22 21.46
CA ASP A 54 0.76 7.81 21.60
C ASP A 54 0.36 7.16 20.25
N LEU A 55 0.19 5.84 20.26
CA LEU A 55 -0.31 5.06 19.11
C LEU A 55 -1.67 5.57 18.60
N LYS A 56 -2.54 6.07 19.48
CA LYS A 56 -3.86 6.58 19.07
C LYS A 56 -3.74 7.86 18.25
N ALA A 57 -2.73 8.70 18.52
CA ALA A 57 -2.44 9.88 17.72
C ALA A 57 -2.04 9.49 16.29
N ILE A 58 -1.20 8.47 16.13
CA ILE A 58 -0.83 7.92 14.81
C ILE A 58 -2.06 7.36 14.10
N GLN A 59 -2.85 6.52 14.78
CA GLN A 59 -4.09 5.95 14.24
C GLN A 59 -5.06 7.04 13.76
N LYS A 60 -5.17 8.17 14.49
CA LYS A 60 -5.99 9.31 14.05
C LYS A 60 -5.48 9.94 12.76
N GLN A 61 -4.16 10.09 12.59
CA GLN A 61 -3.61 10.63 11.34
C GLN A 61 -3.82 9.69 10.16
N PHE A 62 -3.60 8.39 10.35
CA PHE A 62 -3.91 7.38 9.33
C PHE A 62 -5.41 7.38 8.99
N HIS A 63 -6.28 7.52 9.99
CA HIS A 63 -7.71 7.64 9.74
C HIS A 63 -8.08 8.92 8.97
N HIS A 64 -7.39 10.05 9.21
CA HIS A 64 -7.55 11.24 8.37
C HIS A 64 -7.17 10.98 6.92
N LEU A 65 -6.11 10.18 6.66
CA LEU A 65 -5.75 9.77 5.30
C LEU A 65 -6.84 8.91 4.66
N VAL A 66 -7.35 7.91 5.40
CA VAL A 66 -8.46 7.04 4.95
C VAL A 66 -9.68 7.86 4.53
N ARG A 67 -9.98 8.96 5.24
CA ARG A 67 -11.10 9.86 4.93
C ARG A 67 -10.94 10.65 3.63
N ILE A 68 -9.71 10.81 3.14
CA ILE A 68 -9.41 11.59 1.94
C ILE A 68 -9.50 10.71 0.68
N VAL A 69 -9.41 9.38 0.84
CA VAL A 69 -9.58 8.44 -0.26
C VAL A 69 -11.05 8.51 -0.75
N PRO A 70 -11.31 8.78 -2.05
CA PRO A 70 -12.66 8.82 -2.58
C PRO A 70 -13.36 7.47 -2.47
N GLY A 71 -14.69 7.42 -2.37
CA GLY A 71 -15.42 6.14 -2.25
C GLY A 71 -15.21 5.16 -3.42
N GLN A 72 -14.92 5.67 -4.61
CA GLN A 72 -14.51 4.90 -5.81
C GLN A 72 -13.00 4.59 -5.88
N GLY A 73 -12.28 4.91 -4.81
CA GLY A 73 -10.88 4.57 -4.59
C GLY A 73 -10.74 3.25 -3.85
N ARG A 74 -9.50 2.83 -3.64
CA ARG A 74 -9.20 1.53 -3.04
C ARG A 74 -8.10 1.64 -1.99
N ILE A 75 -8.31 0.98 -0.87
CA ILE A 75 -7.35 0.88 0.24
C ILE A 75 -6.92 -0.58 0.37
N ILE A 76 -5.62 -0.81 0.30
CA ILE A 76 -4.99 -2.14 0.38
C ILE A 76 -4.19 -2.19 1.68
N TRP A 77 -4.44 -3.20 2.51
CA TRP A 77 -3.81 -3.30 3.83
C TRP A 77 -3.74 -4.75 4.33
N PRO A 78 -2.78 -5.09 5.22
CA PRO A 78 -2.63 -6.46 5.71
C PRO A 78 -3.72 -6.83 6.71
N GLU A 79 -4.27 -8.03 6.55
CA GLU A 79 -5.30 -8.53 7.45
C GLU A 79 -4.84 -8.78 8.88
N ASN A 80 -3.52 -8.92 9.13
CA ASN A 80 -3.01 -9.36 10.42
C ASN A 80 -2.54 -8.19 11.30
N ASP A 81 -2.61 -6.96 10.80
CA ASP A 81 -2.25 -5.77 11.56
C ASP A 81 -3.45 -5.28 12.41
N ILE A 82 -3.32 -5.43 13.73
CA ILE A 82 -4.38 -5.04 14.68
C ILE A 82 -4.56 -3.52 14.76
N ASN A 83 -3.50 -2.75 14.54
CA ASN A 83 -3.53 -1.29 14.65
C ASN A 83 -4.20 -0.68 13.41
N LEU A 84 -3.94 -1.26 12.23
CA LEU A 84 -4.68 -0.93 11.01
C LEU A 84 -6.14 -1.38 11.12
N LYS A 85 -6.44 -2.57 11.67
CA LYS A 85 -7.83 -2.98 11.94
C LYS A 85 -8.59 -1.94 12.78
N GLN A 86 -7.99 -1.51 13.89
CA GLN A 86 -8.58 -0.49 14.76
C GLN A 86 -8.78 0.83 14.03
N THR A 87 -7.81 1.23 13.20
CA THR A 87 -7.88 2.46 12.39
C THR A 87 -9.00 2.41 11.37
N MET A 88 -9.14 1.28 10.66
CA MET A 88 -10.21 1.07 9.67
C MET A 88 -11.60 1.00 10.34
N ALA A 89 -11.67 0.50 11.57
CA ALA A 89 -12.91 0.45 12.37
C ALA A 89 -13.41 1.84 12.81
N LEU A 90 -12.57 2.88 12.79
CA LEU A 90 -13.00 4.27 13.00
C LEU A 90 -13.88 4.80 11.86
N GLY A 91 -13.82 4.16 10.69
CA GLY A 91 -14.63 4.45 9.51
C GLY A 91 -13.82 4.39 8.22
N CYS A 92 -14.37 3.73 7.21
CA CYS A 92 -13.82 3.69 5.86
C CYS A 92 -14.96 3.78 4.85
N TRP A 93 -14.83 4.66 3.86
CA TRP A 93 -15.82 4.90 2.82
C TRP A 93 -15.38 4.42 1.44
N SER A 94 -14.14 3.93 1.33
CA SER A 94 -13.54 3.42 0.11
C SER A 94 -13.60 1.90 0.07
N GLU A 95 -13.46 1.33 -1.12
CA GLU A 95 -13.31 -0.12 -1.29
C GLU A 95 -12.03 -0.62 -0.62
N GLN A 96 -12.08 -1.81 -0.04
CA GLN A 96 -10.98 -2.40 0.72
C GLN A 96 -10.55 -3.71 0.08
N GLU A 97 -9.25 -3.92 -0.04
CA GLU A 97 -8.67 -5.22 -0.39
C GLU A 97 -7.64 -5.62 0.67
N LEU A 98 -7.91 -6.72 1.36
CA LEU A 98 -7.01 -7.31 2.34
C LEU A 98 -5.92 -8.14 1.66
N VAL A 99 -4.69 -8.03 2.18
CA VAL A 99 -3.60 -8.95 1.87
C VAL A 99 -3.29 -9.83 3.08
N GLY A 100 -3.01 -11.11 2.85
CA GLY A 100 -2.74 -12.09 3.90
C GLY A 100 -3.42 -13.42 3.65
N GLU A 101 -3.26 -14.37 4.56
CA GLU A 101 -3.75 -15.74 4.40
C GLU A 101 -5.28 -15.85 4.30
N GLN A 102 -6.04 -14.98 4.97
CA GLN A 102 -7.51 -14.88 4.83
C GLN A 102 -7.94 -13.66 3.99
N GLY A 103 -6.98 -12.99 3.34
CA GLY A 103 -7.22 -11.82 2.50
C GLY A 103 -7.63 -12.19 1.08
N HIS A 104 -8.04 -11.19 0.31
CA HIS A 104 -8.28 -11.34 -1.13
C HIS A 104 -7.00 -11.73 -1.84
N TRP A 105 -5.90 -11.09 -1.46
CA TRP A 105 -4.59 -11.31 -2.04
C TRP A 105 -3.73 -12.15 -1.13
N GLN A 106 -3.19 -13.23 -1.68
CA GLN A 106 -2.27 -14.13 -0.98
C GLN A 106 -0.98 -14.28 -1.78
N ALA A 107 0.13 -14.35 -1.05
CA ALA A 107 1.43 -14.76 -1.59
C ALA A 107 1.79 -16.13 -1.02
N LYS A 108 2.13 -17.08 -1.90
CA LYS A 108 2.61 -18.40 -1.48
C LYS A 108 4.07 -18.56 -1.88
N LYS A 109 4.96 -18.60 -0.90
CA LYS A 109 6.40 -18.82 -1.13
C LYS A 109 6.63 -20.21 -1.75
N LEU A 110 7.46 -20.25 -2.78
CA LEU A 110 7.95 -21.48 -3.40
C LEU A 110 9.36 -21.84 -2.92
N THR A 111 10.13 -20.84 -2.52
CA THR A 111 11.48 -20.98 -1.96
C THR A 111 11.55 -20.49 -0.51
N THR A 112 12.55 -20.96 0.24
CA THR A 112 12.75 -20.59 1.65
C THR A 112 13.15 -19.13 1.84
N ASP A 113 13.80 -18.54 0.83
CA ASP A 113 14.25 -17.16 0.80
C ASP A 113 13.19 -16.19 0.23
N ALA A 114 12.01 -16.69 -0.17
CA ALA A 114 10.93 -15.93 -0.80
C ALA A 114 11.33 -15.17 -2.09
N SER A 115 12.38 -15.64 -2.78
CA SER A 115 12.77 -15.11 -4.10
C SER A 115 11.84 -15.57 -5.22
N GLU A 116 11.16 -16.71 -5.03
CA GLU A 116 10.12 -17.23 -5.92
C GLU A 116 8.82 -17.48 -5.15
N TRP A 117 7.71 -16.99 -5.68
CA TRP A 117 6.41 -17.07 -5.02
C TRP A 117 5.24 -16.93 -6.00
N GLU A 118 4.10 -17.50 -5.62
CA GLU A 118 2.85 -17.43 -6.39
C GLU A 118 1.96 -16.30 -5.88
N VAL A 119 1.27 -15.64 -6.82
CA VAL A 119 0.26 -14.61 -6.55
C VAL A 119 -1.11 -15.23 -6.71
N TRP A 120 -1.93 -15.09 -5.67
CA TRP A 120 -3.30 -15.59 -5.64
C TRP A 120 -4.27 -14.45 -5.35
N LEU A 121 -5.44 -14.49 -6.00
CA LEU A 121 -6.55 -13.56 -5.81
C LEU A 121 -7.84 -14.37 -5.65
N ASP A 122 -8.55 -14.19 -4.53
CA ASP A 122 -9.82 -14.84 -4.23
C ASP A 122 -9.78 -16.38 -4.41
N GLY A 123 -8.65 -16.99 -4.05
CA GLY A 123 -8.43 -18.44 -4.15
C GLY A 123 -7.98 -18.95 -5.52
N GLU A 124 -7.82 -18.08 -6.51
CA GLU A 124 -7.28 -18.42 -7.83
C GLU A 124 -5.85 -17.93 -8.02
N LYS A 125 -4.99 -18.77 -8.60
CA LYS A 125 -3.63 -18.38 -8.96
C LYS A 125 -3.65 -17.44 -10.17
N VAL A 126 -3.14 -16.22 -10.00
CA VAL A 126 -3.13 -15.18 -11.04
C VAL A 126 -1.74 -14.92 -11.65
N GLY A 127 -0.69 -15.47 -11.05
CA GLY A 127 0.67 -15.41 -11.59
C GLY A 127 1.74 -15.93 -10.65
N ASP A 128 2.99 -15.79 -11.10
CA ASP A 128 4.21 -16.18 -10.39
C ASP A 128 5.21 -15.04 -10.47
N VAL A 129 5.94 -14.79 -9.38
CA VAL A 129 7.01 -13.80 -9.30
C VAL A 129 8.31 -14.50 -8.97
N LYS A 130 9.36 -14.13 -9.70
CA LYS A 130 10.73 -14.61 -9.49
C LYS A 130 11.68 -13.43 -9.64
N TRP A 131 12.40 -13.05 -8.59
CA TRP A 131 13.29 -11.90 -8.58
C TRP A 131 14.57 -12.16 -7.78
N GLY A 132 15.51 -11.21 -7.79
CA GLY A 132 16.74 -11.28 -6.99
C GLY A 132 16.57 -10.88 -5.51
N LEU A 133 15.38 -10.44 -5.09
CA LEU A 133 15.13 -9.99 -3.71
C LEU A 133 14.85 -11.17 -2.79
N VAL A 134 15.28 -11.04 -1.53
CA VAL A 134 15.12 -12.05 -0.48
C VAL A 134 14.26 -11.50 0.66
N GLY A 135 13.47 -12.38 1.27
CA GLY A 135 12.72 -12.13 2.50
C GLY A 135 11.22 -11.92 2.29
N GLU A 136 10.43 -12.38 3.26
CA GLU A 136 8.96 -12.34 3.20
C GLU A 136 8.40 -10.92 3.18
N HIS A 137 9.06 -9.96 3.84
CA HIS A 137 8.70 -8.54 3.75
C HIS A 137 8.70 -8.01 2.30
N ASN A 138 9.71 -8.34 1.50
CA ASN A 138 9.77 -7.95 0.09
C ASN A 138 8.65 -8.62 -0.71
N MET A 139 8.40 -9.91 -0.45
CA MET A 139 7.27 -10.63 -1.06
C MET A 139 5.93 -9.94 -0.76
N HIS A 140 5.68 -9.55 0.48
CA HIS A 140 4.45 -8.84 0.88
C HIS A 140 4.35 -7.44 0.24
N ASN A 141 5.44 -6.68 0.19
CA ASN A 141 5.50 -5.41 -0.51
C ASN A 141 5.19 -5.59 -2.01
N GLY A 142 5.75 -6.63 -2.63
CA GLY A 142 5.47 -7.00 -4.02
C GLY A 142 3.99 -7.33 -4.24
N LEU A 143 3.38 -8.09 -3.34
CA LEU A 143 1.96 -8.43 -3.40
C LEU A 143 1.07 -7.18 -3.33
N MET A 144 1.35 -6.25 -2.40
CA MET A 144 0.61 -4.99 -2.29
C MET A 144 0.77 -4.12 -3.54
N ALA A 145 1.97 -4.07 -4.13
CA ALA A 145 2.22 -3.35 -5.37
C ALA A 145 1.42 -3.94 -6.55
N ILE A 146 1.35 -5.28 -6.65
CA ILE A 146 0.55 -5.98 -7.67
C ILE A 146 -0.95 -5.68 -7.49
N ALA A 147 -1.44 -5.70 -6.25
CA ALA A 147 -2.81 -5.35 -5.91
C ALA A 147 -3.15 -3.91 -6.33
N ALA A 148 -2.26 -2.95 -6.02
CA ALA A 148 -2.45 -1.56 -6.41
C ALA A 148 -2.41 -1.35 -7.93
N ALA A 149 -1.54 -2.09 -8.64
CA ALA A 149 -1.47 -2.07 -10.10
C ALA A 149 -2.76 -2.58 -10.75
N ARG A 150 -3.41 -3.61 -10.16
CA ARG A 150 -4.72 -4.10 -10.62
C ARG A 150 -5.79 -3.01 -10.56
N HIS A 151 -5.83 -2.24 -9.47
CA HIS A 151 -6.83 -1.18 -9.31
C HIS A 151 -6.74 -0.10 -10.41
N VAL A 152 -5.54 0.13 -10.97
CA VAL A 152 -5.33 1.09 -12.06
C VAL A 152 -5.44 0.45 -13.47
N GLY A 153 -5.84 -0.82 -13.55
CA GLY A 153 -6.13 -1.52 -14.81
C GLY A 153 -5.00 -2.38 -15.37
N VAL A 154 -3.92 -2.61 -14.61
CA VAL A 154 -2.86 -3.54 -15.03
C VAL A 154 -3.27 -4.98 -14.67
N ALA A 155 -3.29 -5.87 -15.67
CA ALA A 155 -3.59 -7.28 -15.43
C ALA A 155 -2.58 -7.89 -14.43
N PRO A 156 -3.02 -8.64 -13.40
CA PRO A 156 -2.12 -9.19 -12.37
C PRO A 156 -0.94 -9.97 -12.96
N ARG A 157 -1.21 -10.81 -13.97
CA ARG A 157 -0.17 -11.56 -14.69
C ARG A 157 0.93 -10.67 -15.27
N ARG A 158 0.58 -9.49 -15.80
CA ARG A 158 1.54 -8.52 -16.34
C ARG A 158 2.35 -7.87 -15.21
N SER A 159 1.71 -7.55 -14.09
CA SER A 159 2.40 -7.04 -12.90
C SER A 159 3.42 -8.04 -12.36
N CYS A 160 3.06 -9.33 -12.30
CA CYS A 160 3.96 -10.41 -11.88
C CYS A 160 5.20 -10.50 -12.77
N GLN A 161 5.00 -10.43 -14.10
CA GLN A 161 6.09 -10.42 -15.07
C GLN A 161 7.03 -9.23 -14.88
N CYS A 162 6.49 -8.03 -14.66
CA CYS A 162 7.30 -6.84 -14.41
C CYS A 162 8.08 -6.92 -13.09
N ALA A 163 7.47 -7.44 -12.02
CA ALA A 163 8.14 -7.63 -10.74
C ALA A 163 9.33 -8.59 -10.84
N GLY A 164 9.23 -9.62 -11.70
CA GLY A 164 10.31 -10.58 -11.90
C GLY A 164 11.48 -10.12 -12.78
N VAL A 165 11.44 -8.90 -13.32
CA VAL A 165 12.55 -8.33 -14.13
C VAL A 165 13.51 -7.51 -13.25
N ILE A 166 13.24 -7.39 -11.95
CA ILE A 166 14.13 -6.72 -10.99
C ILE A 166 15.26 -7.70 -10.65
N TYR A 167 16.39 -7.55 -11.35
CA TYR A 167 17.65 -8.26 -11.14
C TYR A 167 18.59 -7.50 -10.21
#